data_AF-G2FMV0-F1
#
_entry.id   AF-G2FMV0-F1
#
_cell.length_a   1.000
_cell.length_b   1.000
_cell.length_c   1.000
_cell.angle_alpha   90.00
_cell.angle_beta   90.00
_cell.angle_gamma   90.00
#
_symmetry.space_group_name_H-M   'P 1'
#
loop_
_entity.id
_entity.type
_entity.pdbx_description
1 polymer ?
#
loop_
_entity_poly.entity_id
_entity_poly.type
_entity_poly.pdbx_seq_one_letter_code
_entity_poly.pdbx_strand_id
1 'polypeptide(L)'
;MCKRTILMFKSGSEPMKSFVLRKMLFLFLLILVLACSLENPYKSNRIPVSSMKNHEVSNHFAIFLVKREQTGNAINIKIEDLQLETQPVLTDKDLKIYKWKDHSLELRKDFDLSGLLDYVPLSGLPFVVVANDERVYLGAFWTPISSQTAPIPSVMVLPMSPQNTIHIIAGYPDKTTNSQSDPRSDQLIYDALKSVGKLKE
;
A
#
# COMPACT_ATOMS: atom_id res chain seq x y z
N MET A 1 29.09 27.10 -81.66
CA MET A 1 28.11 27.28 -80.57
C MET A 1 28.45 26.32 -79.43
N CYS A 2 28.80 26.89 -78.27
CA CYS A 2 29.48 26.22 -77.16
C CYS A 2 28.49 25.40 -76.30
N LYS A 3 28.80 24.12 -76.02
CA LYS A 3 28.03 23.24 -75.13
C LYS A 3 28.53 23.39 -73.68
N ARG A 4 27.58 23.71 -72.78
CA ARG A 4 27.73 23.69 -71.32
C ARG A 4 27.95 22.26 -70.83
N THR A 5 28.97 22.06 -70.00
CA THR A 5 29.09 20.87 -69.13
C THR A 5 29.14 21.34 -67.68
N ILE A 6 28.29 20.71 -66.89
CA ILE A 6 27.86 21.06 -65.53
C ILE A 6 28.92 20.62 -64.50
N LEU A 7 29.21 21.52 -63.56
CA LEU A 7 29.95 21.29 -62.32
C LEU A 7 29.16 20.34 -61.40
N MET A 8 29.74 19.19 -61.05
CA MET A 8 29.32 18.38 -59.90
C MET A 8 30.19 18.79 -58.70
N PHE A 9 29.61 19.57 -57.79
CA PHE A 9 30.21 19.90 -56.49
C PHE A 9 30.05 18.72 -55.53
N LYS A 10 31.16 18.39 -54.87
CA LYS A 10 31.32 17.28 -53.94
C LYS A 10 30.81 17.66 -52.54
N SER A 11 30.17 16.66 -51.93
CA SER A 11 29.81 16.47 -50.52
C SER A 11 30.60 17.27 -49.46
N GLY A 12 29.88 17.78 -48.46
CA GLY A 12 30.42 18.05 -47.12
C GLY A 12 29.55 18.97 -46.26
N SER A 13 28.86 18.40 -45.27
CA SER A 13 28.95 18.78 -43.83
C SER A 13 27.66 18.51 -43.03
N GLU A 14 27.74 17.50 -42.16
CA GLU A 14 27.25 17.45 -40.76
C GLU A 14 25.74 17.56 -40.43
N PRO A 15 25.21 16.57 -39.65
CA PRO A 15 24.35 16.93 -38.53
C PRO A 15 24.76 16.21 -37.24
N MET A 16 25.98 16.41 -36.72
CA MET A 16 26.39 15.83 -35.43
C MET A 16 25.72 16.51 -34.21
N LYS A 17 25.10 17.69 -34.39
CA LYS A 17 24.44 18.43 -33.29
C LYS A 17 23.08 17.84 -32.88
N SER A 18 22.36 17.16 -33.77
CA SER A 18 21.03 16.62 -33.44
C SER A 18 21.10 15.33 -32.61
N PHE A 19 22.17 14.56 -32.77
CA PHE A 19 22.36 13.29 -32.07
C PHE A 19 22.72 13.47 -30.59
N VAL A 20 23.60 14.44 -30.29
CA VAL A 20 23.98 14.77 -28.91
C VAL A 20 22.81 15.38 -28.15
N LEU A 21 22.02 16.24 -28.80
CA LEU A 21 20.84 16.87 -28.18
C LEU A 21 19.74 15.85 -27.87
N ARG A 22 19.51 14.86 -28.75
CA ARG A 22 18.54 13.77 -28.51
C ARG A 22 18.96 12.87 -27.35
N LYS A 23 20.25 12.56 -27.22
CA LYS A 23 20.77 11.76 -26.08
C LYS A 23 20.70 12.51 -24.76
N MET A 24 20.99 13.81 -24.77
CA MET A 24 20.87 14.68 -23.60
C MET A 24 19.41 14.82 -23.14
N LEU A 25 18.46 14.96 -24.08
CA LEU A 25 17.04 15.03 -23.76
C LEU A 25 16.52 13.71 -23.16
N PHE A 26 16.95 12.56 -23.70
CA PHE A 26 16.58 11.25 -23.15
C PHE A 26 17.14 11.01 -21.75
N LEU A 27 18.38 11.43 -21.48
CA LEU A 27 18.98 11.30 -20.16
C LEU A 27 18.26 12.20 -19.14
N PHE A 28 17.88 13.41 -19.53
CA PHE A 28 17.13 14.33 -18.69
C PHE A 28 15.71 13.80 -18.36
N LEU A 29 15.04 13.21 -19.34
CA LEU A 29 13.74 12.53 -19.15
C LEU A 29 13.87 11.31 -18.21
N LEU A 30 14.94 10.53 -18.34
CA LEU A 30 15.20 9.39 -17.45
C LEU A 30 15.44 9.85 -15.99
N ILE A 31 16.17 10.95 -15.81
CA ILE A 31 16.41 11.56 -14.49
C ILE A 31 15.11 12.11 -13.89
N LEU A 32 14.24 12.73 -14.69
CA LEU A 32 12.92 13.19 -14.23
C LEU A 32 12.01 12.02 -13.79
N VAL A 33 12.01 10.90 -14.52
CA VAL A 33 11.24 9.70 -14.14
C VAL A 33 11.79 9.07 -12.85
N LEU A 34 13.11 9.03 -12.67
CA LEU A 34 13.75 8.58 -11.43
C LEU A 34 13.49 9.52 -10.25
N ALA A 35 13.48 10.83 -10.47
CA ALA A 35 13.17 11.83 -9.45
C ALA A 35 11.69 11.77 -9.02
N CYS A 36 10.77 11.49 -9.93
CA CYS A 36 9.35 11.25 -9.59
C CYS A 36 9.12 10.00 -8.74
N SER A 37 10.08 9.08 -8.65
CA SER A 37 9.94 7.83 -7.88
C SER A 37 10.35 7.96 -6.41
N LEU A 38 10.82 9.13 -5.95
CA LEU A 38 11.31 9.33 -4.57
C LEU A 38 10.34 10.03 -3.62
N GLU A 39 9.20 10.51 -4.11
CA GLU A 39 8.21 11.16 -3.25
C GLU A 39 7.12 10.16 -2.87
N ASN A 40 7.31 9.50 -1.72
CA ASN A 40 6.26 8.76 -1.04
C ASN A 40 5.18 9.75 -0.59
N PRO A 41 3.96 9.72 -1.15
CA PRO A 41 2.92 10.71 -0.85
C PRO A 41 2.28 10.51 0.54
N TYR A 42 2.68 9.49 1.31
CA TYR A 42 2.23 9.32 2.69
C TYR A 42 2.96 10.28 3.64
N LYS A 43 2.64 11.57 3.55
CA LYS A 43 2.94 12.57 4.58
C LYS A 43 1.62 12.95 5.26
N SER A 44 1.14 12.06 6.13
CA SER A 44 0.07 12.39 7.07
C SER A 44 0.53 13.54 7.96
N ASN A 45 -0.17 14.67 7.93
CA ASN A 45 0.04 15.79 8.84
C ASN A 45 -0.31 15.35 10.27
N ARG A 46 0.64 14.73 10.98
CA ARG A 46 0.61 14.67 12.44
C ARG A 46 1.82 15.42 12.99
N ILE A 47 1.52 16.25 13.98
CA ILE A 47 2.45 17.06 14.75
C ILE A 47 3.63 16.20 15.23
N PRO A 48 4.89 16.66 15.11
CA PRO A 48 6.02 15.94 15.68
C PRO A 48 5.87 15.93 17.21
N VAL A 49 5.53 14.78 17.77
CA VAL A 49 5.52 14.57 19.22
C VAL A 49 6.97 14.46 19.68
N SER A 50 7.60 15.62 19.80
CA SER A 50 8.82 15.82 20.56
C SER A 50 8.46 15.85 22.05
N SER A 51 9.01 14.89 22.79
CA SER A 51 9.26 14.98 24.24
C SER A 51 8.02 15.07 25.14
N MET A 52 7.39 13.93 25.45
CA MET A 52 6.83 13.68 26.78
C MET A 52 6.93 12.19 27.15
N LYS A 53 7.27 11.96 28.43
CA LYS A 53 7.46 10.66 29.11
C LYS A 53 6.39 9.62 28.78
N ASN A 54 6.85 8.37 28.64
CA ASN A 54 6.12 7.10 28.55
C ASN A 54 4.74 7.09 29.23
N HIS A 55 3.71 7.48 28.49
CA HIS A 55 2.44 6.80 28.53
C HIS A 55 2.36 6.10 27.18
N GLU A 56 2.72 4.81 27.17
CA GLU A 56 2.55 3.97 25.99
C GLU A 56 1.08 4.04 25.61
N VAL A 57 0.81 4.70 24.49
CA VAL A 57 -0.48 4.59 23.85
C VAL A 57 -0.47 3.21 23.19
N SER A 58 -0.72 2.17 23.98
CA SER A 58 -0.90 0.81 23.48
C SER A 58 -2.21 0.82 22.68
N ASN A 59 -2.11 0.66 21.37
CA ASN A 59 -3.30 0.43 20.55
C ASN A 59 -3.70 -1.02 20.78
N HIS A 60 -4.94 -1.25 21.23
CA HIS A 60 -5.41 -2.62 21.48
C HIS A 60 -5.63 -3.33 20.16
N PHE A 61 -6.01 -2.59 19.12
CA PHE A 61 -6.11 -3.10 17.75
C PHE A 61 -5.48 -2.11 16.79
N ALA A 62 -4.65 -2.61 15.87
CA ALA A 62 -4.02 -1.80 14.85
C ALA A 62 -3.73 -2.59 13.57
N ILE A 63 -3.70 -1.87 12.44
CA ILE A 63 -3.25 -2.38 11.15
C ILE A 63 -1.95 -1.63 10.80
N PHE A 64 -0.88 -2.37 10.54
CA PHE A 64 0.41 -1.83 10.13
C PHE A 64 0.75 -2.26 8.71
N LEU A 65 1.28 -1.36 7.89
CA LEU A 65 1.82 -1.75 6.59
C LEU A 65 3.13 -2.50 6.77
N VAL A 66 3.41 -3.46 5.87
CA VAL A 66 4.72 -4.09 5.78
C VAL A 66 5.65 -3.20 4.94
N LYS A 67 6.84 -2.89 5.47
CA LYS A 67 7.83 -2.01 4.84
C LYS A 67 8.31 -2.58 3.52
N ARG A 68 8.13 -1.79 2.45
CA ARG A 68 8.74 -2.00 1.12
C ARG A 68 8.59 -3.43 0.57
N GLU A 69 7.48 -4.07 0.86
CA GLU A 69 7.25 -5.46 0.45
C GLU A 69 6.03 -5.60 -0.45
N GLN A 70 6.11 -6.52 -1.41
CA GLN A 70 4.96 -6.91 -2.23
C GLN A 70 4.24 -8.08 -1.58
N THR A 71 2.91 -8.14 -1.74
CA THR A 71 2.11 -9.18 -1.06
C THR A 71 2.59 -10.60 -1.38
N GLY A 72 2.92 -10.87 -2.65
CA GLY A 72 3.40 -12.19 -3.08
C GLY A 72 4.66 -12.67 -2.37
N ASN A 73 5.55 -11.75 -1.97
CA ASN A 73 6.74 -12.07 -1.19
C ASN A 73 6.40 -12.21 0.30
N ALA A 74 5.62 -11.26 0.84
CA ALA A 74 5.26 -11.23 2.26
C ALA A 74 4.59 -12.53 2.74
N ILE A 75 3.79 -13.18 1.89
CA ILE A 75 3.13 -14.47 2.18
C ILE A 75 4.12 -15.60 2.48
N ASN A 76 5.35 -15.51 1.97
CA ASN A 76 6.38 -16.52 2.16
C ASN A 76 7.31 -16.23 3.35
N ILE A 77 7.06 -15.14 4.07
CA ILE A 77 7.83 -14.72 5.25
C ILE A 77 6.99 -15.00 6.49
N LYS A 78 7.62 -15.46 7.57
CA LYS A 78 6.93 -15.64 8.85
C LYS A 78 6.47 -14.28 9.38
N ILE A 79 5.30 -14.23 10.00
CA ILE A 79 4.69 -12.97 10.41
C ILE A 79 5.56 -12.20 11.42
N GLU A 80 6.36 -12.88 12.23
CA GLU A 80 7.29 -12.30 13.21
C GLU A 80 8.48 -11.61 12.53
N ASP A 81 8.90 -12.12 11.36
CA ASP A 81 10.07 -11.63 10.62
C ASP A 81 9.72 -10.45 9.69
N LEU A 82 8.43 -10.17 9.48
CA LEU A 82 7.99 -9.04 8.66
C LEU A 82 8.41 -7.70 9.28
N GLN A 83 8.99 -6.82 8.47
CA GLN A 83 9.29 -5.46 8.92
C GLN A 83 8.04 -4.59 8.79
N LEU A 84 7.57 -4.01 9.88
CA LEU A 84 6.38 -3.16 9.88
C LEU A 84 6.77 -1.67 9.79
N GLU A 85 5.89 -0.88 9.20
CA GLU A 85 5.94 0.58 9.32
C GLU A 85 5.86 1.00 10.78
N THR A 86 6.52 2.10 11.14
CA THR A 86 6.56 2.56 12.54
C THR A 86 5.23 3.13 13.02
N GLN A 87 4.37 3.55 12.09
CA GLN A 87 3.05 4.08 12.38
C GLN A 87 1.99 3.14 11.79
N PRO A 88 0.91 2.84 12.56
CA PRO A 88 -0.21 2.09 12.03
C PRO A 88 -0.98 2.94 11.02
N VAL A 89 -1.54 2.28 10.02
CA VAL A 89 -2.44 2.92 9.05
C VAL A 89 -3.84 3.10 9.62
N LEU A 90 -4.25 2.24 10.55
CA LEU A 90 -5.54 2.27 11.23
C LEU A 90 -5.38 1.73 12.65
N THR A 91 -6.07 2.32 13.63
CA THR A 91 -6.10 1.89 15.03
C THR A 91 -7.52 1.78 15.57
N ASP A 92 -7.70 1.18 16.76
CA ASP A 92 -8.99 1.16 17.47
C ASP A 92 -9.60 2.56 17.68
N LYS A 93 -8.78 3.60 17.75
CA LYS A 93 -9.20 5.00 17.89
C LYS A 93 -9.83 5.54 16.62
N ASP A 94 -9.49 4.99 15.47
CA ASP A 94 -10.02 5.37 14.17
C ASP A 94 -11.34 4.64 13.87
N LEU A 95 -11.66 3.61 14.66
CA LEU A 95 -12.87 2.84 14.55
C LEU A 95 -14.03 3.49 15.29
N LYS A 96 -15.19 3.51 14.62
CA LYS A 96 -16.48 3.62 15.29
C LYS A 96 -16.85 2.27 15.90
N ILE A 97 -16.85 1.20 15.09
CA ILE A 97 -17.14 -0.16 15.55
C ILE A 97 -16.61 -1.20 14.56
N TYR A 98 -16.32 -2.41 15.04
CA TYR A 98 -15.99 -3.60 14.30
C TYR A 98 -17.16 -4.59 14.42
N LYS A 99 -17.70 -5.05 13.29
CA LYS A 99 -18.77 -6.05 13.24
C LYS A 99 -18.15 -7.44 13.11
N TRP A 100 -18.26 -8.23 14.17
CA TRP A 100 -17.63 -9.55 14.28
C TRP A 100 -18.11 -10.52 13.21
N LYS A 101 -19.42 -10.56 12.99
CA LYS A 101 -20.08 -11.52 12.09
C LYS A 101 -19.59 -11.47 10.64
N ASP A 102 -19.26 -10.29 10.11
CA ASP A 102 -18.89 -10.11 8.70
C ASP A 102 -17.49 -9.50 8.51
N HIS A 103 -16.72 -9.36 9.59
CA HIS A 103 -15.39 -8.76 9.61
C HIS A 103 -15.34 -7.38 8.94
N SER A 104 -16.36 -6.55 9.16
CA SER A 104 -16.41 -5.18 8.68
C SER A 104 -16.06 -4.15 9.76
N LEU A 105 -15.42 -3.07 9.37
CA LEU A 105 -15.00 -1.98 10.24
C LEU A 105 -15.71 -0.70 9.81
N GLU A 106 -16.54 -0.15 10.67
CA GLU A 106 -17.06 1.21 10.51
C GLU A 106 -16.04 2.21 11.07
N LEU A 107 -15.58 3.12 10.22
CA LEU A 107 -14.60 4.15 10.58
C LEU A 107 -15.31 5.38 11.18
N ARG A 108 -14.58 6.17 11.97
CA ARG A 108 -15.05 7.50 12.39
C ARG A 108 -15.18 8.41 11.16
N LYS A 109 -16.15 9.32 11.17
CA LYS A 109 -16.47 10.21 10.03
C LYS A 109 -15.31 11.16 9.65
N ASP A 110 -14.45 11.48 10.61
CA ASP A 110 -13.28 12.35 10.44
C ASP A 110 -12.00 11.58 10.09
N PHE A 111 -12.10 10.26 9.94
CA PHE A 111 -10.99 9.41 9.53
C PHE A 111 -11.20 8.94 8.08
N ASP A 112 -10.15 9.08 7.27
CA ASP A 112 -10.20 8.76 5.85
C ASP A 112 -8.97 7.96 5.44
N LEU A 113 -9.22 6.86 4.72
CA LEU A 113 -8.18 6.02 4.14
C LEU A 113 -7.82 6.44 2.71
N SER A 114 -8.48 7.42 2.11
CA SER A 114 -8.32 7.83 0.70
C SER A 114 -6.87 7.97 0.24
N GLY A 115 -5.99 8.58 1.04
CA GLY A 115 -4.57 8.73 0.71
C GLY A 115 -3.79 7.40 0.61
N LEU A 116 -4.25 6.35 1.27
CA LEU A 116 -3.75 4.98 1.05
C LEU A 116 -4.31 4.40 -0.24
N LEU A 117 -5.58 4.69 -0.55
CA LEU A 117 -6.30 4.13 -1.68
C LEU A 117 -5.74 4.59 -3.03
N ASP A 118 -5.14 5.76 -3.07
CA ASP A 118 -4.49 6.31 -4.27
C ASP A 118 -3.25 5.50 -4.71
N TYR A 119 -2.72 4.63 -3.83
CA TYR A 119 -1.43 3.96 -4.07
C TYR A 119 -1.45 2.43 -3.86
N VAL A 120 -2.62 1.76 -3.90
CA VAL A 120 -2.63 0.29 -3.79
C VAL A 120 -2.10 -0.35 -5.09
N PRO A 121 -0.95 -1.07 -5.08
CA PRO A 121 -0.40 -1.69 -6.28
C PRO A 121 -1.29 -2.84 -6.78
N LEU A 122 -1.14 -3.20 -8.06
CA LEU A 122 -1.81 -4.38 -8.63
C LEU A 122 -1.39 -5.69 -7.95
N SER A 123 -0.18 -5.75 -7.38
CA SER A 123 0.31 -6.88 -6.56
C SER A 123 -0.12 -6.81 -5.09
N GLY A 124 -0.99 -5.86 -4.75
CA GLY A 124 -1.47 -5.60 -3.40
C GLY A 124 -0.44 -4.93 -2.50
N LEU A 125 -0.95 -4.37 -1.40
CA LEU A 125 -0.16 -3.71 -0.38
C LEU A 125 -0.32 -4.48 0.95
N PRO A 126 0.71 -5.24 1.37
CA PRO A 126 0.62 -6.10 2.54
C PRO A 126 0.54 -5.31 3.86
N PHE A 127 -0.26 -5.82 4.80
CA PHE A 127 -0.41 -5.30 6.14
C PHE A 127 -0.43 -6.42 7.18
N VAL A 128 -0.15 -6.10 8.44
CA VAL A 128 -0.30 -6.99 9.58
C VAL A 128 -1.33 -6.42 10.54
N VAL A 129 -2.27 -7.25 10.98
CA VAL A 129 -3.15 -6.95 12.12
C VAL A 129 -2.40 -7.28 13.40
N VAL A 130 -2.37 -6.29 14.30
CA VAL A 130 -1.79 -6.39 15.63
C VAL A 130 -2.92 -6.20 16.63
N ALA A 131 -3.01 -7.10 17.61
CA ALA A 131 -3.96 -7.03 18.71
C ALA A 131 -3.21 -7.20 20.04
N ASN A 132 -3.41 -6.27 20.98
CA ASN A 132 -2.70 -6.24 22.27
C ASN A 132 -1.19 -6.42 22.12
N ASP A 133 -0.59 -5.68 21.18
CA ASP A 133 0.85 -5.73 20.84
C ASP A 133 1.36 -7.07 20.26
N GLU A 134 0.46 -8.03 19.99
CA GLU A 134 0.78 -9.29 19.31
C GLU A 134 0.37 -9.27 17.83
N ARG A 135 1.24 -9.75 16.96
CA ARG A 135 0.95 -9.88 15.52
C ARG A 135 0.04 -11.08 15.30
N VAL A 136 -1.16 -10.85 14.76
CA VAL A 136 -2.18 -11.89 14.61
C VAL A 136 -2.14 -12.51 13.22
N TYR A 137 -2.29 -11.70 12.18
CA TYR A 137 -2.27 -12.20 10.80
C TYR A 137 -1.76 -11.19 9.77
N LEU A 138 -1.22 -11.74 8.69
CA LEU A 138 -0.89 -11.02 7.46
C LEU A 138 -2.14 -10.91 6.58
N GLY A 139 -2.45 -9.69 6.15
CA GLY A 139 -3.45 -9.40 5.12
C GLY A 139 -2.89 -8.48 4.04
N ALA A 140 -3.73 -8.04 3.12
CA ALA A 140 -3.34 -7.04 2.12
C ALA A 140 -4.48 -6.12 1.70
N PHE A 141 -4.17 -4.85 1.45
CA PHE A 141 -5.05 -4.00 0.66
C PHE A 141 -4.93 -4.41 -0.80
N TRP A 142 -6.07 -4.52 -1.47
CA TRP A 142 -6.14 -4.98 -2.85
C TRP A 142 -6.97 -4.03 -3.69
N THR A 143 -6.56 -3.85 -4.94
CA THR A 143 -7.31 -3.06 -5.90
C THR A 143 -8.21 -3.98 -6.74
N PRO A 144 -9.49 -3.61 -6.97
CA PRO A 144 -10.44 -4.45 -7.69
C PRO A 144 -10.12 -4.59 -9.18
N ILE A 145 -9.23 -3.75 -9.72
CA ILE A 145 -8.74 -3.87 -11.10
C ILE A 145 -7.61 -4.89 -11.26
N SER A 146 -7.14 -5.49 -10.16
CA SER A 146 -6.14 -6.56 -10.22
C SER A 146 -6.79 -7.90 -10.58
N SER A 147 -6.13 -8.68 -11.43
CA SER A 147 -6.47 -10.08 -11.72
C SER A 147 -5.76 -11.07 -10.79
N GLN A 148 -4.85 -10.59 -9.93
CA GLN A 148 -4.12 -11.43 -9.00
C GLN A 148 -4.97 -11.73 -7.76
N THR A 149 -4.74 -12.89 -7.16
CA THR A 149 -5.41 -13.34 -5.94
C THR A 149 -4.37 -13.77 -4.91
N ALA A 150 -4.76 -13.75 -3.64
CA ALA A 150 -3.87 -14.11 -2.54
C ALA A 150 -4.65 -14.93 -1.49
N PRO A 151 -4.08 -16.03 -0.97
CA PRO A 151 -4.72 -16.88 0.04
C PRO A 151 -4.59 -16.30 1.46
N ILE A 152 -4.72 -14.98 1.59
CA ILE A 152 -4.69 -14.24 2.87
C ILE A 152 -5.87 -13.27 2.93
N PRO A 153 -6.34 -12.87 4.13
CA PRO A 153 -7.37 -11.85 4.25
C PRO A 153 -7.03 -10.57 3.49
N SER A 154 -8.04 -9.94 2.88
CA SER A 154 -7.81 -8.73 2.09
C SER A 154 -8.86 -7.66 2.33
N VAL A 155 -8.47 -6.41 2.11
CA VAL A 155 -9.38 -5.26 2.08
C VAL A 155 -9.43 -4.76 0.65
N MET A 156 -10.61 -4.86 0.03
CA MET A 156 -10.83 -4.34 -1.31
C MET A 156 -10.99 -2.83 -1.25
N VAL A 157 -10.10 -2.14 -1.94
CA VAL A 157 -9.99 -0.69 -1.94
C VAL A 157 -10.51 -0.14 -3.26
N LEU A 158 -11.62 0.59 -3.21
CA LEU A 158 -12.15 1.33 -4.35
C LEU A 158 -11.53 2.74 -4.40
N PRO A 159 -10.85 3.11 -5.50
CA PRO A 159 -10.31 4.47 -5.67
C PRO A 159 -11.42 5.53 -5.55
N MET A 160 -11.07 6.68 -4.97
CA MET A 160 -11.93 7.88 -4.93
C MET A 160 -13.31 7.70 -4.26
N SER A 161 -13.49 6.66 -3.44
CA SER A 161 -14.73 6.45 -2.68
C SER A 161 -14.44 6.59 -1.19
N PRO A 162 -15.12 7.51 -0.47
CA PRO A 162 -15.00 7.57 0.98
C PRO A 162 -15.58 6.29 1.59
N GLN A 163 -14.69 5.47 2.14
CA GLN A 163 -15.04 4.19 2.75
C GLN A 163 -15.28 4.40 4.24
N ASN A 164 -16.51 4.76 4.60
CA ASN A 164 -16.94 4.78 6.01
C ASN A 164 -17.04 3.36 6.59
N THR A 165 -17.09 2.35 5.73
CA THR A 165 -17.06 0.94 6.10
C THR A 165 -16.06 0.23 5.20
N ILE A 166 -15.11 -0.49 5.80
CA ILE A 166 -14.21 -1.40 5.09
C ILE A 166 -14.56 -2.84 5.45
N HIS A 167 -14.40 -3.76 4.50
CA HIS A 167 -14.62 -5.18 4.71
C HIS A 167 -13.28 -5.90 4.60
N ILE A 168 -12.93 -6.67 5.63
CA ILE A 168 -11.81 -7.61 5.53
C ILE A 168 -12.40 -8.93 5.04
N ILE A 169 -12.23 -9.23 3.76
CA ILE A 169 -12.72 -10.47 3.13
C ILE A 169 -11.71 -11.60 3.32
N ALA A 170 -12.19 -12.85 3.26
CA ALA A 170 -11.33 -14.04 3.30
C ALA A 170 -10.38 -14.06 2.09
N GLY A 171 -9.26 -14.79 2.24
CA GLY A 171 -8.33 -15.00 1.12
C GLY A 171 -8.91 -15.88 0.03
N TYR A 172 -8.37 -15.74 -1.19
CA TYR A 172 -8.75 -16.56 -2.35
C TYR A 172 -7.50 -17.10 -3.10
N PRO A 173 -7.47 -18.40 -3.47
CA PRO A 173 -8.43 -19.43 -3.08
C PRO A 173 -8.43 -19.62 -1.57
N ASP A 174 -9.61 -19.90 -1.02
CA ASP A 174 -9.79 -20.04 0.42
C ASP A 174 -9.07 -21.31 0.92
N LYS A 175 -8.00 -21.11 1.68
CA LYS A 175 -7.23 -22.19 2.30
C LYS A 175 -7.78 -22.61 3.67
N THR A 176 -8.79 -21.92 4.20
CA THR A 176 -9.38 -22.24 5.53
C THR A 176 -10.11 -23.59 5.56
N THR A 177 -10.24 -24.24 4.40
CA THR A 177 -10.90 -25.53 4.22
C THR A 177 -10.09 -26.74 4.72
N ASN A 178 -8.79 -26.59 5.02
CA ASN A 178 -7.89 -27.71 5.34
C ASN A 178 -7.18 -27.60 6.71
N SER A 179 -7.93 -27.31 7.78
CA SER A 179 -7.45 -27.25 9.19
C SER A 179 -6.89 -25.90 9.68
N GLN A 180 -6.90 -24.86 8.86
CA GLN A 180 -6.52 -23.51 9.31
C GLN A 180 -7.79 -22.70 9.61
N SER A 181 -8.03 -22.38 10.89
CA SER A 181 -9.12 -21.48 11.29
C SER A 181 -8.98 -20.13 10.59
N ASP A 182 -10.09 -19.47 10.30
CA ASP A 182 -10.09 -18.12 9.74
C ASP A 182 -9.35 -17.17 10.70
N PRO A 183 -8.20 -16.60 10.31
CA PRO A 183 -7.40 -15.77 11.21
C PRO A 183 -8.10 -14.46 11.58
N ARG A 184 -9.14 -14.05 10.84
CA ARG A 184 -9.97 -12.88 11.18
C ARG A 184 -10.82 -13.12 12.42
N SER A 185 -11.07 -14.39 12.76
CA SER A 185 -11.83 -14.83 13.94
C SER A 185 -10.94 -15.15 15.15
N ASP A 186 -9.68 -14.70 15.15
CA ASP A 186 -8.76 -14.93 16.27
C ASP A 186 -9.25 -14.27 17.57
N GLN A 187 -9.14 -14.99 18.69
CA GLN A 187 -9.61 -14.54 20.00
C GLN A 187 -8.89 -13.28 20.49
N LEU A 188 -7.61 -13.09 20.13
CA LEU A 188 -6.86 -11.87 20.49
C LEU A 188 -7.51 -10.62 19.90
N ILE A 189 -8.02 -10.71 18.66
CA ILE A 189 -8.72 -9.61 18.00
C ILE A 189 -10.06 -9.35 18.70
N TYR A 190 -10.80 -10.41 19.01
CA TYR A 190 -12.07 -10.31 19.74
C TYR A 190 -11.88 -9.59 21.08
N ASP A 191 -10.92 -10.06 21.89
CA ASP A 191 -10.65 -9.53 23.23
C ASP A 191 -10.14 -8.09 23.17
N ALA A 192 -9.23 -7.79 22.25
CA ALA A 192 -8.74 -6.44 22.01
C ALA A 192 -9.85 -5.45 21.66
N LEU A 193 -10.74 -5.80 20.73
CA LEU A 193 -11.83 -4.91 20.31
C LEU A 193 -12.92 -4.79 21.39
N LYS A 194 -13.17 -5.88 22.13
CA LYS A 194 -14.14 -5.90 23.22
C LYS A 194 -13.69 -5.03 24.39
N SER A 195 -12.41 -5.09 24.78
CA SER A 195 -11.88 -4.32 25.91
C SER A 195 -11.99 -2.81 25.71
N VAL A 196 -11.90 -2.32 24.47
CA VAL A 196 -12.05 -0.90 24.12
C VAL A 196 -13.48 -0.52 23.68
N GLY A 197 -14.44 -1.43 23.80
CA GLY A 197 -15.85 -1.19 23.46
C GLY A 197 -16.09 -0.92 21.97
N LYS A 198 -15.24 -1.48 21.09
CA LYS A 198 -15.32 -1.34 19.63
C LYS A 198 -15.89 -2.58 18.95
N LEU A 199 -16.30 -3.61 19.69
CA LEU A 199 -16.86 -4.84 19.12
C LEU A 199 -18.39 -4.79 19.03
N LYS A 200 -18.95 -5.23 17.90
CA LYS A 200 -20.37 -5.54 17.71
C LYS A 200 -20.51 -6.97 17.21
N GLU A 201 -21.26 -7.78 17.94
CA GLU A 201 -21.57 -9.17 17.59
C GLU A 201 -22.60 -9.29 16.44
#